data_AF-A0A2D6C1I5-F1
#
_entry.id   AF-A0A2D6C1I5-F1
#
_cell.length_a   1.000
_cell.length_b   1.000
_cell.length_c   1.000
_cell.angle_alpha   90.00
_cell.angle_beta   90.00
_cell.angle_gamma   90.00
#
_symmetry.space_group_name_H-M   'P 1'
#
loop_
_entity.id
_entity.type
_entity.pdbx_description
1 polymer ?
#
loop_
_entity_poly.entity_id
_entity_poly.type
_entity_poly.pdbx_seq_one_letter_code
_entity_poly.pdbx_strand_id
1 'polypeptide(L)'
;MTDIIRDIDEEMRRDAFLSRVRRYAWVFLLVVVVVLVIVAAGYFWQNRQASMRSAQAGELSSALTLAQTDAEAARARLEALAAGGSGGNAIVAGFELAEIAARAGDTEAAAAALSALAEARG
;
A
#
# COMPACT_ATOMS: atom_id res chain seq x y z
N MET A 1 33.19 -65.49 -7.43
CA MET A 1 32.17 -65.19 -8.46
C MET A 1 30.93 -64.63 -7.77
N THR A 2 31.06 -63.49 -7.08
CA THR A 2 29.96 -62.90 -6.28
C THR A 2 29.86 -61.38 -6.46
N ASP A 3 30.80 -60.75 -7.17
CA ASP A 3 30.79 -59.29 -7.40
C ASP A 3 29.80 -58.83 -8.47
N ILE A 4 29.44 -59.68 -9.43
CA ILE A 4 28.50 -59.31 -10.51
C ILE A 4 27.07 -59.08 -10.00
N ILE A 5 26.66 -59.72 -8.90
CA ILE A 5 25.28 -59.59 -8.39
C ILE A 5 25.11 -58.29 -7.57
N ARG A 6 26.18 -57.75 -6.97
CA ARG A 6 26.10 -56.47 -6.25
C ARG A 6 26.11 -55.26 -7.18
N ASP A 7 26.81 -55.34 -8.30
CA ASP A 7 26.94 -54.23 -9.25
C ASP A 7 25.61 -53.91 -9.97
N ILE A 8 24.76 -54.92 -10.16
CA ILE A 8 23.46 -54.78 -10.84
C ILE A 8 22.37 -54.17 -9.93
N ASP A 9 22.40 -54.46 -8.61
CA ASP A 9 21.43 -53.90 -7.67
C ASP A 9 21.63 -52.39 -7.43
N GLU A 10 22.85 -51.88 -7.60
CA GLU A 10 23.16 -50.47 -7.35
C GLU A 10 22.62 -49.54 -8.46
N GLU A 11 22.59 -49.99 -9.71
CA GLU A 11 22.02 -49.23 -10.84
C GLU A 11 20.48 -49.16 -10.76
N MET A 12 19.82 -50.26 -10.38
CA MET A 12 18.36 -50.29 -10.24
C MET A 12 17.85 -49.41 -9.10
N ARG A 13 18.61 -49.26 -8.01
CA ARG A 13 18.23 -48.41 -6.87
C ARG A 13 18.33 -46.93 -7.23
N ARG A 14 19.27 -46.55 -8.09
CA ARG A 14 19.47 -45.17 -8.58
C ARG A 14 18.34 -44.73 -9.50
N ASP A 15 17.91 -45.57 -10.43
CA ASP A 15 16.81 -45.26 -11.36
C ASP A 15 15.44 -45.19 -10.66
N ALA A 16 15.21 -46.04 -9.65
CA ALA A 16 14.01 -45.99 -8.83
C ALA A 16 13.93 -44.73 -7.94
N PHE A 17 15.08 -44.14 -7.59
CA PHE A 17 15.14 -42.89 -6.83
C PHE A 17 14.92 -41.68 -7.74
N LEU A 18 15.57 -41.66 -8.91
CA LEU A 18 15.45 -40.60 -9.89
C LEU A 18 14.02 -40.47 -10.45
N SER A 19 13.32 -41.58 -10.68
CA SER A 19 11.93 -41.55 -11.15
C SER A 19 10.95 -40.96 -10.12
N ARG A 20 11.13 -41.28 -8.82
CA ARG A 20 10.33 -40.68 -7.74
C ARG A 20 10.65 -39.20 -7.58
N VAL A 21 11.92 -38.82 -7.55
CA VAL A 21 12.34 -37.41 -7.46
C VAL A 21 11.80 -36.62 -8.65
N ARG A 22 11.88 -37.14 -9.87
CA ARG A 22 11.38 -36.46 -11.07
C ARG A 22 9.86 -36.26 -11.05
N ARG A 23 9.10 -37.18 -10.46
CA ARG A 23 7.63 -37.05 -10.30
C ARG A 23 7.26 -36.00 -9.24
N TYR A 24 8.01 -35.90 -8.13
CA TYR A 24 7.77 -34.89 -7.08
C TYR A 24 8.37 -33.51 -7.41
N ALA A 25 9.42 -33.45 -8.24
CA ALA A 25 10.06 -32.20 -8.65
C ALA A 25 9.08 -31.27 -9.39
N TRP A 26 8.19 -31.83 -10.21
CA TRP A 26 7.17 -31.04 -10.91
C TRP A 26 6.13 -30.45 -9.95
N VAL A 27 5.70 -31.22 -8.94
CA VAL A 27 4.77 -30.74 -7.89
C VAL A 27 5.42 -29.64 -7.06
N PHE A 28 6.69 -29.82 -6.67
CA PHE A 28 7.45 -28.80 -5.94
C PHE A 28 7.57 -27.50 -6.76
N LEU A 29 7.91 -27.61 -8.05
CA LEU A 29 8.00 -26.47 -8.94
C LEU A 29 6.65 -25.74 -9.07
N LEU A 30 5.55 -26.48 -9.19
CA LEU A 30 4.21 -25.90 -9.25
C LEU A 30 3.86 -25.14 -7.96
N VAL A 31 4.18 -25.69 -6.78
CA VAL A 31 3.97 -25.01 -5.49
C VAL A 31 4.78 -23.71 -5.41
N VAL A 32 6.05 -23.73 -5.82
CA VAL A 32 6.90 -22.52 -5.84
C VAL A 32 6.31 -21.45 -6.75
N VAL A 33 5.85 -21.81 -7.95
CA VAL A 33 5.22 -20.86 -8.87
C VAL A 33 3.94 -20.27 -8.28
N VAL A 34 3.09 -21.08 -7.64
CA VAL A 34 1.87 -20.60 -6.98
C VAL A 34 2.18 -19.61 -5.86
N VAL A 35 3.15 -19.92 -5.01
CA VAL A 35 3.59 -19.02 -3.92
C VAL A 35 4.10 -17.69 -4.50
N LEU A 36 4.91 -17.72 -5.55
CA LEU A 36 5.41 -16.51 -6.21
C LEU A 36 4.28 -15.66 -6.78
N VAL A 37 3.25 -16.27 -7.38
CA VAL A 37 2.08 -15.54 -7.90
C VAL A 37 1.28 -14.89 -6.76
N ILE A 38 1.09 -15.58 -5.64
CA ILE A 38 0.39 -15.02 -4.46
C ILE A 38 1.16 -13.83 -3.89
N VAL A 39 2.48 -13.96 -3.73
CA VAL A 39 3.33 -12.88 -3.22
C VAL A 39 3.34 -11.69 -4.19
N ALA A 40 3.46 -11.94 -5.50
CA ALA A 40 3.42 -10.88 -6.51
C ALA A 40 2.07 -10.15 -6.56
N ALA A 41 0.96 -10.88 -6.44
CA ALA A 41 -0.38 -10.31 -6.37
C ALA A 41 -0.56 -9.45 -5.10
N GLY A 42 -0.07 -9.94 -3.94
CA GLY A 42 -0.09 -9.18 -2.69
C GLY A 42 0.72 -7.89 -2.77
N TYR A 43 1.92 -7.94 -3.36
CA TYR A 43 2.77 -6.76 -3.53
C TYR A 43 2.16 -5.73 -4.50
N PHE A 44 1.49 -6.18 -5.56
CA PHE A 44 0.81 -5.30 -6.52
C PHE A 44 -0.37 -4.54 -5.89
N TRP A 45 -1.13 -5.20 -5.01
CA TRP A 45 -2.20 -4.55 -4.24
C TRP A 45 -1.66 -3.58 -3.19
N GLN A 46 -0.59 -3.94 -2.48
CA GLN A 46 0.04 -3.08 -1.48
C GLN A 46 0.63 -1.80 -2.10
N ASN A 47 1.22 -1.92 -3.29
CA ASN A 47 1.90 -0.80 -3.95
C ASN A 47 0.90 0.23 -4.52
N ARG A 48 -0.30 -0.20 -4.95
CA ARG A 48 -1.39 0.72 -5.30
C ARG A 48 -1.84 1.58 -4.10
N GLN A 49 -1.87 1.00 -2.89
CA GLN A 49 -2.17 1.74 -1.66
C GLN A 49 -1.05 2.74 -1.27
N ALA A 50 0.20 2.43 -1.61
CA ALA A 50 1.35 3.30 -1.33
C ALA A 50 1.43 4.47 -2.34
N SER A 51 1.24 4.21 -3.64
CA SER A 51 1.32 5.24 -4.68
C SER A 51 0.23 6.32 -4.56
N MET A 52 -0.99 5.94 -4.14
CA MET A 52 -2.07 6.91 -3.86
C MET A 52 -1.72 7.84 -2.67
N ARG A 53 -1.04 7.30 -1.63
CA ARG A 53 -0.65 8.09 -0.45
C ARG A 53 0.48 9.08 -0.75
N SER A 54 1.43 8.70 -1.60
CA SER A 54 2.58 9.57 -1.94
C SER A 54 2.18 10.75 -2.83
N ALA A 55 1.28 10.56 -3.80
CA ALA A 55 0.79 11.64 -4.65
C ALA A 55 -0.01 12.69 -3.84
N GLN A 56 -0.91 12.22 -2.96
CA GLN A 56 -1.71 13.11 -2.11
C GLN A 56 -0.87 13.86 -1.06
N ALA A 57 0.22 13.26 -0.56
CA ALA A 57 1.16 13.95 0.34
C ALA A 57 1.90 15.11 -0.34
N GLY A 58 2.21 14.98 -1.63
CA GLY A 58 2.79 16.06 -2.43
C GLY A 58 1.82 17.23 -2.62
N GLU A 59 0.56 16.95 -2.94
CA GLU A 59 -0.47 17.98 -3.09
C GLU A 59 -0.73 18.73 -1.77
N LEU A 60 -0.87 18.00 -0.66
CA LEU A 60 -1.05 18.60 0.66
C LEU A 60 0.13 19.51 1.05
N SER A 61 1.37 19.04 0.88
CA SER A 61 2.55 19.86 1.21
C SER A 61 2.65 21.12 0.34
N SER A 62 2.27 21.04 -0.94
CA SER A 62 2.19 22.21 -1.81
C SER A 62 1.10 23.20 -1.37
N ALA A 63 -0.06 22.71 -0.93
CA ALA A 63 -1.16 23.53 -0.44
C ALA A 63 -0.81 24.23 0.88
N LEU A 64 -0.14 23.53 1.81
CA LEU A 64 0.35 24.11 3.07
C LEU A 64 1.43 25.17 2.83
N THR A 65 2.33 24.95 1.88
CA THR A 65 3.34 25.96 1.52
C THR A 65 2.67 27.19 0.93
N LEU A 66 1.63 27.00 0.12
CA LEU A 66 0.86 28.10 -0.44
C LEU A 66 0.09 28.86 0.64
N ALA A 67 -0.42 28.18 1.67
CA ALA A 67 -1.15 28.84 2.78
C ALA A 67 -0.30 29.86 3.53
N GLN A 68 1.03 29.70 3.52
CA GLN A 68 1.97 30.65 4.13
C GLN A 68 2.14 31.93 3.30
N THR A 69 1.95 31.87 1.98
CA THR A 69 2.15 32.99 1.06
C THR A 69 0.85 33.61 0.56
N ASP A 70 -0.19 32.79 0.38
CA ASP A 70 -1.49 33.14 -0.19
C ASP A 70 -2.57 32.21 0.38
N ALA A 71 -3.18 32.67 1.46
CA ALA A 71 -4.18 31.90 2.20
C ALA A 71 -5.48 31.67 1.39
N GLU A 72 -5.87 32.58 0.50
CA GLU A 72 -7.06 32.39 -0.34
C GLU A 72 -6.82 31.31 -1.40
N ALA A 73 -5.68 31.37 -2.11
CA ALA A 73 -5.36 30.37 -3.12
C ALA A 73 -5.13 28.97 -2.52
N ALA A 74 -4.64 28.90 -1.27
CA ALA A 74 -4.52 27.66 -0.53
C ALA A 74 -5.87 27.10 -0.11
N ARG A 75 -6.82 27.95 0.29
CA ARG A 75 -8.14 27.55 0.75
C ARG A 75 -8.87 26.67 -0.27
N ALA A 76 -8.92 27.09 -1.54
CA ALA A 76 -9.58 26.31 -2.60
C ALA A 76 -8.96 24.92 -2.81
N ARG A 77 -7.62 24.80 -2.69
CA ARG A 77 -6.92 23.51 -2.82
C ARG A 77 -7.15 22.62 -1.61
N LEU A 78 -7.16 23.20 -0.41
CA LEU A 78 -7.42 22.47 0.84
C LEU A 78 -8.87 22.00 0.92
N GLU A 79 -9.84 22.78 0.42
CA GLU A 79 -11.25 22.37 0.32
C GLU A 79 -11.42 21.15 -0.59
N ALA A 80 -10.75 21.13 -1.75
CA ALA A 80 -10.75 19.97 -2.64
C ALA A 80 -10.12 18.73 -1.99
N LEU A 81 -9.04 18.90 -1.21
CA LEU A 81 -8.40 17.82 -0.46
C LEU A 81 -9.27 17.31 0.70
N ALA A 82 -9.98 18.20 1.38
CA ALA A 82 -10.90 17.86 2.47
C ALA A 82 -12.16 17.13 1.95
N ALA A 83 -12.66 17.49 0.77
CA ALA A 83 -13.79 16.82 0.12
C ALA A 83 -13.45 15.39 -0.36
N GLY A 84 -12.16 15.04 -0.47
CA GLY A 84 -11.67 13.74 -0.92
C GLY A 84 -11.93 12.55 0.02
N GLY A 85 -12.54 12.75 1.19
CA GLY A 85 -13.02 11.68 2.08
C GLY A 85 -12.26 11.56 3.41
N SER A 86 -12.45 10.45 4.14
CA SER A 86 -11.97 10.23 5.52
C SER A 86 -10.49 9.79 5.65
N GLY A 87 -9.63 10.23 4.73
CA GLY A 87 -8.19 9.95 4.77
C GLY A 87 -7.43 10.89 5.70
N GLY A 88 -6.26 10.46 6.20
CA GLY A 88 -5.41 11.28 7.07
C GLY A 88 -5.05 12.66 6.48
N ASN A 89 -4.94 12.77 5.16
CA ASN A 89 -4.66 14.03 4.46
C ASN A 89 -5.85 15.00 4.48
N ALA A 90 -7.09 14.50 4.35
CA ALA A 90 -8.29 15.33 4.40
C ALA A 90 -8.50 15.94 5.79
N ILE A 91 -8.14 15.18 6.83
CA ILE A 91 -8.14 15.67 8.21
C ILE A 91 -7.15 16.83 8.36
N VAL A 92 -5.91 16.68 7.89
CA VAL A 92 -4.90 17.76 7.95
C VAL A 92 -5.36 18.98 7.12
N ALA A 93 -5.91 18.76 5.93
CA ALA A 93 -6.43 19.84 5.09
C ALA A 93 -7.59 20.61 5.77
N GLY A 94 -8.49 19.90 6.45
CA GLY A 94 -9.56 20.52 7.22
C GLY A 94 -9.06 21.33 8.41
N PHE A 95 -8.04 20.84 9.13
CA PHE A 95 -7.42 21.61 10.21
C PHE A 95 -6.80 22.91 9.70
N GLU A 96 -6.10 22.86 8.57
CA GLU A 96 -5.52 24.06 7.95
C GLU A 96 -6.60 25.06 7.49
N LEU A 97 -7.71 24.58 6.94
CA LEU A 97 -8.86 25.43 6.60
C LEU A 97 -9.43 26.15 7.83
N ALA A 98 -9.53 25.44 8.95
CA ALA A 98 -9.96 26.03 10.21
C ALA A 98 -8.96 27.08 10.71
N GLU A 99 -7.66 26.82 10.56
CA GLU A 99 -6.61 27.79 10.91
C GLU A 99 -6.65 29.04 10.03
N ILE A 100 -6.85 28.90 8.71
CA ILE A 100 -7.01 30.01 7.78
C ILE A 100 -8.23 30.86 8.18
N ALA A 101 -9.37 30.22 8.47
CA ALA A 101 -10.57 30.92 8.93
C ALA A 101 -10.34 31.64 10.27
N ALA A 102 -9.66 31.01 11.21
CA ALA A 102 -9.32 31.61 12.50
C ALA A 102 -8.38 32.82 12.34
N ARG A 103 -7.37 32.74 11.47
CA ARG A 103 -6.46 33.85 11.14
C ARG A 103 -7.18 35.00 10.45
N ALA A 104 -8.21 34.71 9.67
CA ALA A 104 -9.08 35.72 9.06
C ALA A 104 -10.06 36.37 10.05
N GLY A 105 -10.12 35.90 11.31
CA GLY A 105 -11.04 36.39 12.34
C GLY A 105 -12.44 35.75 12.27
N ASP A 106 -12.66 34.80 11.36
CA ASP A 106 -13.92 34.10 11.19
C ASP A 106 -14.00 32.87 12.11
N THR A 107 -14.22 33.17 13.40
CA THR A 107 -14.28 32.14 14.46
C THR A 107 -15.46 31.18 14.30
N GLU A 108 -16.55 31.61 13.66
CA GLU A 108 -17.72 30.78 13.39
C GLU A 108 -17.41 29.75 12.29
N ALA A 109 -16.80 30.19 11.19
CA ALA A 109 -16.35 29.28 10.14
C ALA A 109 -15.27 28.31 10.62
N ALA A 110 -14.34 28.76 11.48
CA ALA A 110 -13.32 27.89 12.07
C ALA A 110 -13.94 26.80 12.97
N ALA A 111 -14.90 27.17 13.82
CA ALA A 111 -15.62 26.24 14.68
C ALA A 111 -16.44 25.23 13.86
N ALA A 112 -17.13 25.69 12.81
CA ALA A 112 -17.88 24.83 11.90
C ALA A 112 -16.97 23.81 11.21
N ALA A 113 -15.81 24.23 10.69
CA ALA A 113 -14.84 23.34 10.06
C ALA A 113 -14.30 22.27 11.04
N LEU A 114 -13.98 22.65 12.28
CA LEU A 114 -13.55 21.72 13.32
C LEU A 114 -14.65 20.75 13.74
N SER A 115 -15.90 21.19 13.81
CA SER A 115 -17.05 20.34 14.14
C SER A 115 -17.32 19.29 13.06
N ALA A 116 -17.26 19.66 11.78
CA ALA A 116 -17.38 18.73 10.66
C ALA A 116 -16.28 17.66 10.68
N LEU A 117 -15.05 18.02 11.06
CA LEU A 117 -13.96 17.06 11.25
C LEU A 117 -14.20 16.10 12.42
N ALA A 118 -14.80 16.57 13.51
CA ALA A 118 -15.14 15.75 14.65
C ALA A 118 -16.23 14.73 14.30
N GLU A 119 -17.26 15.14 13.55
CA GLU A 119 -18.32 14.27 13.05
C GLU A 119 -17.80 13.25 12.03
N ALA A 120 -16.90 13.65 11.13
CA ALA A 120 -16.31 12.75 10.12
C ALA A 120 -15.40 11.65 10.71
N ARG A 121 -15.01 11.77 11.99
CA ARG A 121 -14.21 10.78 12.71
C ARG A 121 -15.01 9.83 13.60
N GLY A 122 -16.31 10.10 13.82
CA GLY A 122 -17.23 9.21 14.55
C GLY A 122 -17.82 8.13 13.66
#